data_AF-F7DKI0-F1
#
_entry.id   AF-F7DKI0-F1
#
_cell.length_a   1.000
_cell.length_b   1.000
_cell.length_c   1.000
_cell.angle_alpha   90.00
_cell.angle_beta   90.00
_cell.angle_gamma   90.00
#
_symmetry.space_group_name_H-M   'P 1'
#
loop_
_entity.id
_entity.type
_entity.pdbx_description
1 polymer ?
#
loop_
_entity_poly.entity_id
_entity_poly.type
_entity_poly.pdbx_seq_one_letter_code
_entity_poly.pdbx_strand_id
1 'polypeptide(L)'
;MRPKTDQVGRETPEELGPRPRQCWPLLLLGLAMVAHGLLHPMAAPQSRDPDPGASVGSSRSSLQSLSQPRLLQPCPSPQGADPRCWPRGFWSEPQSLCYIFGAGTRLTVLGQPKASPTVTLFPPSSEELQANKATLVCLISDFYPGVVKVAWKADGSAVNAGVETTTPSKQSNNKYAASSYLSLTSDQWKSHKSYSCQVTHEGSTVEKTVAPAECS
;
A
#
# COMPACT_ATOMS: atom_id res chain seq x y z
N MET A 1 52.31 -21.97 65.65
CA MET A 1 52.87 -20.59 65.58
C MET A 1 52.45 -19.97 64.25
N ARG A 2 51.55 -18.98 64.29
CA ARG A 2 51.49 -17.85 63.34
C ARG A 2 52.19 -16.65 64.04
N PRO A 3 52.43 -15.46 63.44
CA PRO A 3 52.19 -14.99 62.06
C PRO A 3 53.40 -14.23 61.44
N LYS A 4 53.29 -13.82 60.16
CA LYS A 4 53.53 -12.41 59.80
C LYS A 4 52.75 -12.05 58.52
N THR A 5 52.23 -10.82 58.53
CA THR A 5 51.36 -10.15 57.55
C THR A 5 52.06 -8.85 57.17
N ASP A 6 51.99 -8.40 55.91
CA ASP A 6 52.00 -6.99 55.45
C ASP A 6 51.69 -7.00 53.92
N GLN A 7 50.53 -6.52 53.45
CA GLN A 7 50.15 -5.15 53.00
C GLN A 7 50.86 -4.69 51.71
N VAL A 8 50.17 -4.70 50.54
CA VAL A 8 49.37 -3.62 49.89
C VAL A 8 50.21 -2.56 49.15
N GLY A 9 49.92 -2.37 47.85
CA GLY A 9 50.33 -1.20 47.06
C GLY A 9 50.07 -1.33 45.56
N ARG A 10 49.10 -0.55 45.03
CA ARG A 10 48.85 -0.30 43.60
C ARG A 10 50.02 0.49 42.98
N GLU A 11 50.26 0.36 41.68
CA GLU A 11 50.17 1.46 40.69
C GLU A 11 50.61 1.04 39.27
N THR A 12 49.94 1.66 38.30
CA THR A 12 50.03 1.53 36.84
C THR A 12 51.36 2.06 36.28
N PRO A 13 51.72 1.70 35.04
CA PRO A 13 52.20 2.73 34.12
C PRO A 13 51.45 2.76 32.78
N GLU A 14 51.03 3.98 32.37
CA GLU A 14 50.82 4.38 30.97
C GLU A 14 52.16 4.29 30.19
N GLU A 15 52.13 3.99 28.88
CA GLU A 15 52.45 4.98 27.82
C GLU A 15 52.42 4.41 26.37
N LEU A 16 51.72 5.16 25.49
CA LEU A 16 51.80 5.39 24.03
C LEU A 16 52.24 4.32 22.98
N GLY A 17 51.28 4.00 22.08
CA GLY A 17 51.38 4.06 20.59
C GLY A 17 52.27 3.06 19.81
N PRO A 18 52.08 2.83 18.48
CA PRO A 18 51.28 3.60 17.50
C PRO A 18 50.28 2.75 16.64
N ARG A 19 49.26 3.42 16.05
CA ARG A 19 48.51 2.95 14.85
C ARG A 19 49.25 3.42 13.58
N PRO A 20 49.16 2.72 12.43
CA PRO A 20 48.12 3.01 11.41
C PRO A 20 47.65 1.71 10.67
N ARG A 21 46.52 1.58 9.97
CA ARG A 21 45.92 2.29 8.82
C ARG A 21 44.46 1.77 8.71
N GLN A 22 43.38 2.56 8.74
CA GLN A 22 42.82 3.43 7.69
C GLN A 22 42.53 2.71 6.36
N CYS A 23 41.26 2.32 6.13
CA CYS A 23 40.64 2.12 4.81
C CYS A 23 39.19 2.63 4.84
N TRP A 24 39.01 3.88 4.45
CA TRP A 24 37.78 4.47 3.91
C TRP A 24 37.97 4.53 2.37
N PRO A 25 36.92 4.52 1.53
CA PRO A 25 36.30 5.81 1.22
C PRO A 25 34.76 5.81 1.10
N LEU A 26 34.12 6.81 1.72
CA LEU A 26 32.95 7.51 1.17
C LEU A 26 33.33 8.10 -0.18
N LEU A 27 32.49 7.88 -1.16
CA LEU A 27 32.35 8.76 -2.31
C LEU A 27 31.04 9.55 -2.13
N LEU A 28 31.17 10.79 -1.67
CA LEU A 28 30.20 11.85 -1.92
C LEU A 28 30.61 12.52 -3.24
N LEU A 29 29.80 12.35 -4.28
CA LEU A 29 29.86 13.19 -5.47
C LEU A 29 28.61 14.06 -5.49
N GLY A 30 28.83 15.36 -5.30
CA GLY A 30 27.84 16.40 -5.48
C GLY A 30 27.53 16.64 -6.96
N LEU A 31 26.29 17.02 -7.22
CA LEU A 31 25.91 17.75 -8.42
C LEU A 31 25.24 19.04 -7.96
N ALA A 32 26.05 20.10 -7.92
CA ALA A 32 25.57 21.46 -8.00
C ALA A 32 25.58 21.85 -9.49
N MET A 33 24.40 22.10 -10.06
CA MET A 33 24.29 22.94 -11.25
C MET A 33 23.60 24.24 -10.84
N VAL A 34 24.42 25.27 -10.97
CA VAL A 34 24.23 26.70 -10.78
C VAL A 34 22.92 27.21 -11.37
N ALA A 35 22.18 27.94 -10.54
CA ALA A 35 21.27 28.99 -10.97
C ALA A 35 22.05 30.32 -11.03
N HIS A 36 21.99 31.01 -12.17
CA HIS A 36 22.09 32.45 -12.43
C HIS A 36 22.03 32.55 -13.97
N GLY A 37 21.13 33.26 -14.65
CA GLY A 37 20.21 34.33 -14.33
C GLY A 37 20.15 35.19 -15.59
N LEU A 38 18.96 35.58 -16.07
CA LEU A 38 18.66 36.84 -16.77
C LEU A 38 17.24 36.78 -17.35
N LEU A 39 16.35 37.57 -16.75
CA LEU A 39 15.14 38.04 -17.39
C LEU A 39 15.51 38.81 -18.67
N HIS A 40 14.86 38.48 -19.79
CA HIS A 40 14.43 39.47 -20.78
C HIS A 40 13.06 39.03 -21.35
N PRO A 41 12.10 39.95 -21.50
CA PRO A 41 10.75 39.65 -21.96
C PRO A 41 10.72 39.68 -23.49
N MET A 42 10.01 38.73 -24.13
CA MET A 42 9.66 38.91 -25.54
C MET A 42 8.32 38.25 -25.88
N ALA A 43 7.39 39.16 -26.22
CA ALA A 43 6.31 39.04 -27.18
C ALA A 43 5.32 37.86 -27.08
N ALA A 44 4.10 38.21 -26.68
CA ALA A 44 2.89 37.47 -26.99
C ALA A 44 2.72 37.33 -28.52
N PRO A 45 2.40 36.14 -29.07
CA PRO A 45 1.90 36.02 -30.43
C PRO A 45 0.42 36.40 -30.45
N GLN A 46 0.09 37.36 -31.30
CA GLN A 46 -1.26 37.81 -31.59
C GLN A 46 -2.12 36.68 -32.17
N SER A 47 -3.41 36.76 -31.82
CA SER A 47 -4.53 36.05 -32.42
C SER A 47 -4.46 36.06 -33.95
N ARG A 48 -4.55 34.88 -34.56
CA ARG A 48 -5.02 34.73 -35.95
C ARG A 48 -6.34 33.98 -35.92
N ASP A 49 -7.35 34.62 -36.51
CA ASP A 49 -8.67 34.07 -36.76
C ASP A 49 -8.62 32.82 -37.67
N PRO A 50 -9.66 31.98 -37.64
CA PRO A 50 -9.68 30.67 -38.30
C PRO A 50 -10.13 30.77 -39.76
N ASP A 51 -9.43 30.09 -40.67
CA ASP A 51 -9.92 29.82 -42.02
C ASP A 51 -10.69 28.47 -42.06
N PRO A 52 -11.83 28.38 -42.77
CA PRO A 52 -12.72 27.24 -42.71
C PRO A 52 -12.44 26.22 -43.82
N GLY A 53 -12.52 24.93 -43.46
CA GLY A 53 -12.84 23.88 -44.41
C GLY A 53 -11.80 22.77 -44.54
N ALA A 54 -12.03 21.66 -43.85
CA ALA A 54 -11.87 20.33 -44.43
C ALA A 54 -12.61 19.30 -43.56
N SER A 55 -13.57 18.65 -44.19
CA SER A 55 -14.41 17.57 -43.68
C SER A 55 -13.60 16.32 -43.31
N VAL A 56 -13.74 15.86 -42.07
CA VAL A 56 -13.41 14.48 -41.67
C VAL A 56 -14.61 13.89 -40.94
N GLY A 57 -15.11 12.78 -41.49
CA GLY A 57 -16.33 12.10 -41.07
C GLY A 57 -16.28 11.67 -39.60
N SER A 58 -17.21 12.21 -38.81
CA SER A 58 -17.41 11.82 -37.43
C SER A 58 -18.46 10.71 -37.38
N SER A 59 -18.02 9.48 -37.10
CA SER A 59 -18.91 8.39 -36.70
C SER A 59 -19.63 8.79 -35.42
N ARG A 60 -20.92 9.08 -35.52
CA ARG A 60 -21.79 9.37 -34.38
C ARG A 60 -22.01 8.10 -33.56
N SER A 61 -21.17 7.90 -32.55
CA SER A 61 -21.54 7.04 -31.42
C SER A 61 -22.18 7.94 -30.38
N SER A 62 -23.51 8.00 -30.39
CA SER A 62 -24.32 8.71 -29.40
C SER A 62 -23.97 8.22 -28.00
N LEU A 63 -23.25 9.03 -27.23
CA LEU A 63 -23.19 8.89 -25.78
C LEU A 63 -24.54 9.34 -25.23
N GLN A 64 -25.49 8.40 -25.13
CA GLN A 64 -26.64 8.61 -24.27
C GLN A 64 -26.13 8.58 -22.83
N SER A 65 -25.91 9.78 -22.28
CA SER A 65 -25.80 9.99 -20.84
C SER A 65 -27.09 9.46 -20.19
N LEU A 66 -27.05 8.24 -19.65
CA LEU A 66 -28.07 7.75 -18.74
C LEU A 66 -27.97 8.58 -17.45
N SER A 67 -28.68 9.70 -17.45
CA SER A 67 -28.95 10.50 -16.27
C SER A 67 -29.68 9.61 -15.25
N GLN A 68 -28.94 9.01 -14.32
CA GLN A 68 -29.58 8.30 -13.22
C GLN A 68 -30.41 9.29 -12.39
N PRO A 69 -31.67 8.96 -12.06
CA PRO A 69 -32.54 9.87 -11.32
C PRO A 69 -31.96 10.08 -9.91
N ARG A 70 -31.61 11.34 -9.61
CA ARG A 70 -31.26 11.79 -8.26
C ARG A 70 -32.54 11.83 -7.43
N LEU A 71 -32.75 10.83 -6.59
CA LEU A 71 -33.84 10.87 -5.62
C LEU A 71 -33.31 11.50 -4.33
N LEU A 72 -33.85 12.67 -3.98
CA LEU A 72 -33.74 13.22 -2.62
C LEU A 72 -34.60 12.33 -1.72
N GLN A 73 -33.97 11.51 -0.89
CA GLN A 73 -34.67 10.65 0.06
C GLN A 73 -34.25 11.01 1.49
N PRO A 74 -35.15 10.83 2.48
CA PRO A 74 -34.78 10.91 3.89
C PRO A 74 -33.66 9.91 4.18
N CYS A 75 -32.61 10.34 4.88
CA CYS A 75 -31.50 9.45 5.21
C CYS A 75 -31.97 8.29 6.09
N PRO A 76 -31.47 7.05 5.85
CA PRO A 76 -31.71 5.96 6.77
C PRO A 76 -31.16 6.34 8.15
N SER A 77 -32.00 6.22 9.17
CA SER A 77 -31.63 6.52 10.56
C SER A 77 -30.48 5.59 11.00
N PRO A 78 -29.49 6.10 11.77
CA PRO A 78 -28.46 5.26 12.34
C PRO A 78 -29.13 4.18 13.20
N GLN A 79 -28.90 2.91 12.89
CA GLN A 79 -29.34 1.80 13.73
C GLN A 79 -28.57 1.89 15.06
N GLY A 80 -29.23 2.39 16.11
CA GLY A 80 -28.64 2.48 17.45
C GLY A 80 -29.03 3.69 18.30
N ALA A 81 -29.86 4.62 17.81
CA ALA A 81 -30.42 5.67 18.66
C ALA A 81 -31.78 5.23 19.19
N ASP A 82 -31.76 4.58 20.37
CA ASP A 82 -32.97 4.33 21.18
C ASP A 82 -33.65 5.69 21.50
N PRO A 83 -34.99 5.83 21.48
CA PRO A 83 -35.65 7.10 21.74
C PRO A 83 -35.42 7.53 23.18
N ARG A 84 -34.54 8.52 23.41
CA ARG A 84 -34.44 9.19 24.71
C ARG A 84 -35.67 10.05 24.93
N CYS A 85 -36.69 9.51 25.60
CA CYS A 85 -37.86 10.24 26.05
C CYS A 85 -37.46 11.26 27.14
N TRP A 86 -37.31 12.53 26.75
CA TRP A 86 -37.26 13.65 27.71
C TRP A 86 -38.68 14.20 27.95
N PRO A 87 -39.05 14.53 29.19
CA PRO A 87 -40.38 15.04 29.49
C PRO A 87 -40.48 16.51 29.05
N ARG A 88 -41.36 16.74 28.07
CA ARG A 88 -41.70 18.01 27.37
C ARG A 88 -40.79 18.41 26.21
N GLY A 89 -41.31 18.20 25.00
CA GLY A 89 -40.82 18.81 23.77
C GLY A 89 -40.49 17.77 22.71
N PHE A 90 -41.42 17.53 21.77
CA PHE A 90 -41.12 16.79 20.55
C PHE A 90 -40.35 17.73 19.61
N TRP A 91 -39.02 17.72 19.70
CA TRP A 91 -38.20 18.31 18.65
C TRP A 91 -38.15 17.28 17.53
N SER A 92 -38.89 17.52 16.44
CA SER A 92 -38.68 16.78 15.20
C SER A 92 -37.34 17.22 14.66
N GLU A 93 -36.30 16.39 14.81
CA GLU A 93 -35.04 16.57 14.10
C GLU A 93 -35.38 16.75 12.60
N PRO A 94 -34.93 17.83 11.92
CA PRO A 94 -35.17 17.99 10.50
C PRO A 94 -34.61 16.77 9.79
N GLN A 95 -35.46 16.03 9.07
CA GLN A 95 -35.02 14.92 8.23
C GLN A 95 -34.04 15.47 7.22
N SER A 96 -32.75 15.27 7.49
CA SER A 96 -31.69 15.70 6.59
C SER A 96 -31.88 14.91 5.30
N LEU A 97 -32.06 15.63 4.19
CA LEU A 97 -32.14 15.03 2.86
C LEU A 97 -30.71 14.67 2.44
N CYS A 98 -30.43 13.40 2.17
CA CYS A 98 -29.19 13.00 1.53
C CYS A 98 -29.44 12.52 0.11
N TYR A 99 -28.41 12.70 -0.70
CA TYR A 99 -28.34 12.11 -2.03
C TYR A 99 -27.96 10.64 -1.89
N ILE A 100 -28.83 9.75 -2.36
CA ILE A 100 -28.51 8.33 -2.50
C ILE A 100 -27.84 8.13 -3.85
N PHE A 101 -26.61 7.61 -3.84
CA PHE A 101 -25.90 7.18 -5.04
C PHE A 101 -26.01 5.66 -5.16
N GLY A 102 -26.10 5.16 -6.40
CA GLY A 102 -25.95 3.72 -6.65
C GLY A 102 -24.52 3.26 -6.36
N ALA A 103 -24.32 1.95 -6.20
CA ALA A 103 -23.01 1.34 -5.94
C ALA A 103 -21.98 1.51 -7.08
N GLY A 104 -22.40 2.08 -8.21
CA GLY A 104 -21.57 2.20 -9.42
C GLY A 104 -21.49 0.89 -10.21
N THR A 105 -21.08 0.97 -11.47
CA THR A 105 -20.87 -0.20 -12.34
C THR A 105 -19.48 -0.10 -12.95
N ARG A 106 -18.66 -1.13 -12.76
CA ARG A 106 -17.31 -1.18 -13.32
C ARG A 106 -17.34 -1.90 -14.67
N LEU A 107 -17.28 -1.13 -15.75
CA LEU A 107 -17.23 -1.67 -17.11
C LEU A 107 -15.81 -2.13 -17.47
N THR A 108 -15.69 -3.36 -17.99
CA THR A 108 -14.44 -3.86 -18.59
C THR A 108 -14.72 -4.16 -20.06
N VAL A 109 -13.94 -3.58 -20.97
CA VAL A 109 -14.08 -3.81 -22.42
C VAL A 109 -13.32 -5.07 -22.80
N LEU A 110 -14.00 -6.06 -23.37
CA LEU A 110 -13.47 -7.42 -23.64
C LEU A 110 -12.41 -7.51 -24.75
N GLY A 111 -11.91 -6.38 -25.26
CA GLY A 111 -10.93 -6.36 -26.35
C GLY A 111 -9.52 -6.76 -25.95
N GLN A 112 -9.18 -6.68 -24.65
CA GLN A 112 -7.87 -7.08 -24.14
C GLN A 112 -7.90 -8.54 -23.65
N PRO A 113 -6.88 -9.36 -24.00
CA PRO A 113 -6.81 -10.74 -23.53
C PRO A 113 -6.67 -10.80 -22.01
N LYS A 114 -7.31 -11.80 -21.41
CA LYS A 114 -7.16 -12.09 -19.98
C LYS A 114 -5.72 -12.48 -19.67
N ALA A 115 -5.24 -12.03 -18.51
CA ALA A 115 -3.89 -12.34 -18.03
C ALA A 115 -3.97 -12.75 -16.56
N SER A 116 -3.43 -13.92 -16.24
CA SER A 116 -3.31 -14.41 -14.86
C SER A 116 -2.26 -13.60 -14.08
N PRO A 117 -2.44 -13.40 -12.76
CA PRO A 117 -1.49 -12.67 -11.94
C PRO A 117 -0.17 -13.41 -11.77
N THR A 118 0.92 -12.65 -11.78
CA THR A 118 2.18 -13.06 -11.18
C THR A 118 2.11 -12.76 -9.68
N VAL A 119 2.36 -13.77 -8.85
CA VAL A 119 2.30 -13.66 -7.39
C VAL A 119 3.66 -13.96 -6.78
N THR A 120 4.15 -13.03 -5.96
CA THR A 120 5.39 -13.18 -5.19
C THR A 120 5.10 -12.92 -3.73
N LEU A 121 5.57 -13.81 -2.86
CA LEU A 121 5.37 -13.71 -1.42
C LEU A 121 6.72 -13.59 -0.71
N PHE A 122 6.86 -12.58 0.13
CA PHE A 122 8.06 -12.33 0.93
C PHE A 122 7.78 -12.62 2.41
N PRO A 123 8.66 -13.37 3.10
CA PRO A 123 8.61 -13.51 4.54
C PRO A 123 9.07 -12.22 5.25
N PRO A 124 8.84 -12.09 6.57
CA PRO A 124 9.39 -11.00 7.36
C PRO A 124 10.92 -10.98 7.32
N SER A 125 11.53 -9.79 7.45
CA SER A 125 12.99 -9.68 7.53
C SER A 125 13.48 -10.05 8.94
N SER A 126 14.73 -10.50 9.05
CA SER A 126 15.35 -10.84 10.34
C SER A 126 15.40 -9.63 11.28
N GLU A 127 15.63 -8.43 10.75
CA GLU A 127 15.67 -7.17 11.51
C GLU A 127 14.29 -6.83 12.08
N GLU A 128 13.22 -7.05 11.31
CA GLU A 128 11.85 -6.84 11.78
C GLU A 128 11.48 -7.80 12.91
N LEU A 129 11.87 -9.08 12.76
CA LEU A 129 11.62 -10.12 13.76
C LEU A 129 12.34 -9.84 15.09
N GLN A 130 13.50 -9.20 15.07
CA GLN A 130 14.22 -8.74 16.26
C GLN A 130 13.51 -7.58 16.97
N ALA A 131 12.73 -6.79 16.24
CA ALA A 131 11.88 -5.74 16.79
C ALA A 131 10.49 -6.25 17.25
N ASN A 132 10.32 -7.56 17.40
CA ASN A 132 9.08 -8.25 17.78
C ASN A 132 7.88 -7.98 16.84
N LYS A 133 8.15 -7.72 15.56
CA LYS A 133 7.14 -7.53 14.52
C LYS A 133 7.39 -8.50 13.36
N ALA A 134 6.37 -8.78 12.59
CA ALA A 134 6.48 -9.60 11.40
C ALA A 134 5.47 -9.13 10.35
N THR A 135 5.96 -8.76 9.16
CA THR A 135 5.11 -8.37 8.04
C THR A 135 5.38 -9.27 6.85
N LEU A 136 4.36 -10.02 6.42
CA LEU A 136 4.42 -10.72 5.13
C LEU A 136 3.92 -9.80 4.03
N VAL A 137 4.57 -9.86 2.86
CA VAL A 137 4.22 -9.04 1.70
C VAL A 137 3.91 -9.92 0.50
N CYS A 138 2.67 -9.86 0.02
CA CYS A 138 2.22 -10.53 -1.19
C CYS A 138 2.07 -9.51 -2.32
N LEU A 139 2.98 -9.54 -3.29
CA LEU A 139 2.92 -8.71 -4.49
C LEU A 139 2.19 -9.46 -5.61
N ILE A 140 1.28 -8.75 -6.27
CA ILE A 140 0.40 -9.30 -7.30
C ILE A 140 0.50 -8.38 -8.52
N SER A 141 1.01 -8.85 -9.65
CA SER A 141 1.22 -8.02 -10.84
C SER A 141 0.70 -8.66 -12.11
N ASP A 142 0.62 -7.86 -13.17
CA ASP A 142 0.42 -8.30 -14.54
C ASP A 142 -0.88 -9.08 -14.81
N PHE A 143 -1.93 -8.80 -14.04
CA PHE A 143 -3.25 -9.40 -14.23
C PHE A 143 -4.22 -8.51 -15.00
N TYR A 144 -5.13 -9.15 -15.73
CA TYR A 144 -6.24 -8.48 -16.41
C TYR A 144 -7.44 -9.44 -16.55
N PRO A 145 -8.67 -9.04 -16.20
CA PRO A 145 -9.11 -7.72 -15.77
C PRO A 145 -8.70 -7.39 -14.32
N GLY A 146 -8.81 -6.11 -13.91
CA GLY A 146 -8.33 -5.61 -12.61
C GLY A 146 -9.20 -5.99 -11.40
N VAL A 147 -9.76 -7.20 -11.34
CA VAL A 147 -10.43 -7.74 -10.13
C VAL A 147 -9.61 -8.91 -9.60
N VAL A 148 -9.20 -8.86 -8.34
CA VAL A 148 -8.62 -10.01 -7.64
C VAL A 148 -9.25 -10.15 -6.26
N LYS A 149 -9.31 -11.38 -5.74
CA LYS A 149 -9.59 -11.66 -4.34
C LYS A 149 -8.34 -12.23 -3.69
N VAL A 150 -7.96 -11.71 -2.53
CA VAL A 150 -6.80 -12.18 -1.77
C VAL A 150 -7.27 -12.79 -0.47
N ALA A 151 -6.74 -13.95 -0.11
CA ALA A 151 -6.97 -14.62 1.16
C ALA A 151 -5.63 -15.09 1.74
N TRP A 152 -5.51 -15.04 3.06
CA TRP A 152 -4.33 -15.51 3.77
C TRP A 152 -4.64 -16.79 4.54
N LYS A 153 -3.64 -17.66 4.67
CA LYS A 153 -3.72 -18.86 5.50
C LYS A 153 -2.48 -18.99 6.39
N ALA A 154 -2.69 -19.48 7.61
CA ALA A 154 -1.65 -19.99 8.51
C ALA A 154 -1.87 -21.50 8.68
N ASP A 155 -0.90 -22.32 8.29
CA ASP A 155 -1.00 -23.78 8.32
C ASP A 155 -2.27 -24.34 7.66
N GLY A 156 -2.73 -23.67 6.60
CA GLY A 156 -3.96 -24.02 5.87
C GLY A 156 -5.26 -23.41 6.44
N SER A 157 -5.24 -22.82 7.62
CA SER A 157 -6.40 -22.15 8.24
C SER A 157 -6.48 -20.68 7.84
N ALA A 158 -7.67 -20.18 7.54
CA ALA A 158 -7.85 -18.80 7.06
C ALA A 158 -7.45 -17.75 8.12
N VAL A 159 -6.76 -16.69 7.68
CA VAL A 159 -6.34 -15.55 8.50
C VAL A 159 -6.91 -14.27 7.89
N ASN A 160 -7.64 -13.50 8.70
CA ASN A 160 -8.22 -12.21 8.29
C ASN A 160 -7.71 -11.04 9.14
N ALA A 161 -7.28 -11.29 10.38
CA ALA A 161 -6.76 -10.26 11.26
C ALA A 161 -5.40 -9.76 10.76
N GLY A 162 -5.19 -8.44 10.78
CA GLY A 162 -3.94 -7.82 10.34
C GLY A 162 -3.71 -7.84 8.82
N VAL A 163 -4.72 -8.24 8.03
CA VAL A 163 -4.65 -8.25 6.56
C VAL A 163 -5.05 -6.89 6.00
N GLU A 164 -4.16 -6.28 5.23
CA GLU A 164 -4.40 -5.04 4.50
C GLU A 164 -4.14 -5.28 3.01
N THR A 165 -5.12 -5.01 2.14
CA THR A 165 -4.99 -5.24 0.70
C THR A 165 -5.30 -3.97 -0.08
N THR A 166 -4.41 -3.59 -0.98
CA THR A 166 -4.57 -2.40 -1.81
C THR A 166 -5.60 -2.64 -2.92
N THR A 167 -6.24 -1.55 -3.35
CA THR A 167 -7.08 -1.59 -4.55
C THR A 167 -6.20 -1.76 -5.79
N PRO A 168 -6.59 -2.63 -6.75
CA PRO A 168 -5.82 -2.81 -7.97
C PRO A 168 -5.60 -1.50 -8.73
N SER A 169 -4.33 -1.19 -9.01
CA SER A 169 -3.93 -0.01 -9.78
C SER A 169 -3.44 -0.42 -11.17
N LYS A 170 -3.69 0.43 -12.17
CA LYS A 170 -3.31 0.14 -13.56
C LYS A 170 -1.83 0.46 -13.77
N GLN A 171 -1.10 -0.49 -14.33
CA GLN A 171 0.32 -0.37 -14.69
C GLN A 171 0.49 0.22 -16.11
N SER A 172 1.72 0.63 -16.44
CA SER A 172 2.08 1.17 -17.76
C SER A 172 1.86 0.18 -18.91
N ASN A 173 1.92 -1.12 -18.64
CA ASN A 173 1.67 -2.20 -19.61
C ASN A 173 0.17 -2.52 -19.82
N ASN A 174 -0.74 -1.64 -19.36
CA ASN A 174 -2.20 -1.82 -19.40
C ASN A 174 -2.75 -3.03 -18.62
N LYS A 175 -1.97 -3.61 -17.72
CA LYS A 175 -2.43 -4.61 -16.75
C LYS A 175 -2.59 -3.97 -15.38
N TYR A 176 -2.93 -4.77 -14.38
CA TYR A 176 -3.15 -4.31 -13.01
C TYR A 176 -2.14 -4.93 -12.05
N ALA A 177 -1.85 -4.18 -10.99
CA ALA A 177 -1.09 -4.63 -9.83
C ALA A 177 -1.84 -4.33 -8.53
N ALA A 178 -1.61 -5.16 -7.53
CA ALA A 178 -2.09 -5.02 -6.17
C ALA A 178 -1.04 -5.58 -5.20
N SER A 179 -1.18 -5.24 -3.93
CA SER A 179 -0.36 -5.76 -2.85
C SER A 179 -1.24 -6.10 -1.65
N SER A 180 -0.87 -7.14 -0.94
CA SER A 180 -1.51 -7.53 0.32
C SER A 180 -0.44 -7.72 1.38
N TYR A 181 -0.72 -7.25 2.59
CA TYR A 181 0.17 -7.27 3.73
C TYR A 181 -0.52 -8.02 4.87
N LEU A 182 0.23 -8.87 5.57
CA LEU A 182 -0.24 -9.54 6.78
C LEU A 182 0.69 -9.16 7.93
N SER A 183 0.16 -8.40 8.89
CA SER A 183 0.87 -7.95 10.09
C SER A 183 0.67 -8.94 11.24
N LEU A 184 1.77 -9.38 11.84
CA LEU A 184 1.83 -10.35 12.93
C LEU A 184 2.88 -9.93 13.97
N THR A 185 2.91 -10.62 15.10
CA THR A 185 4.06 -10.61 16.00
C THR A 185 5.12 -11.63 15.57
N SER A 186 6.36 -11.47 16.04
CA SER A 186 7.45 -12.42 15.80
C SER A 186 7.08 -13.83 16.30
N ASP A 187 6.39 -13.92 17.44
CA ASP A 187 5.94 -15.18 18.02
C ASP A 187 4.88 -15.88 17.15
N GLN A 188 3.89 -15.12 16.62
CA GLN A 188 2.87 -15.66 15.71
C GLN A 188 3.48 -16.17 14.39
N TRP A 189 4.49 -15.48 13.85
CA TRP A 189 5.19 -15.95 12.67
C TRP A 189 5.86 -17.30 12.93
N LYS A 190 6.57 -17.44 14.05
CA LYS A 190 7.32 -18.65 14.42
C LYS A 190 6.45 -19.78 14.95
N SER A 191 5.26 -19.50 15.47
CA SER A 191 4.36 -20.53 16.02
C SER A 191 3.68 -21.39 14.97
N HIS A 192 3.67 -20.94 13.71
CA HIS A 192 3.08 -21.64 12.57
C HIS A 192 4.15 -22.19 11.65
N LYS A 193 3.87 -23.30 10.97
CA LYS A 193 4.81 -23.94 10.05
C LYS A 193 4.93 -23.17 8.74
N SER A 194 3.84 -22.53 8.32
CA SER A 194 3.78 -21.83 7.05
C SER A 194 2.66 -20.81 6.99
N TYR A 195 2.87 -19.80 6.15
CA TYR A 195 1.85 -18.85 5.75
C TYR A 195 1.72 -18.80 4.23
N SER A 196 0.49 -18.68 3.76
CA SER A 196 0.18 -18.66 2.34
C SER A 196 -0.66 -17.44 1.96
N CYS A 197 -0.32 -16.83 0.82
CA CYS A 197 -1.15 -15.86 0.12
C CYS A 197 -1.84 -16.56 -1.06
N GLN A 198 -3.17 -16.60 -1.04
CA GLN A 198 -4.01 -17.10 -2.12
C GLN A 198 -4.61 -15.93 -2.89
N VAL A 199 -4.31 -15.87 -4.20
CA VAL A 199 -4.85 -14.86 -5.10
C VAL A 199 -5.77 -15.52 -6.09
N THR A 200 -7.05 -15.16 -6.06
CA THR A 200 -8.06 -15.64 -7.01
C THR A 200 -8.38 -14.57 -8.04
N HIS A 201 -8.21 -14.92 -9.32
CA HIS A 201 -8.42 -14.06 -10.48
C HIS A 201 -9.21 -14.84 -11.53
N GLU A 202 -10.36 -14.30 -11.98
CA GLU A 202 -11.23 -14.93 -12.99
C GLU A 202 -11.57 -16.40 -12.69
N GLY A 203 -11.71 -16.76 -11.41
CA GLY A 203 -12.02 -18.13 -10.96
C GLY A 203 -10.82 -19.07 -10.85
N SER A 204 -9.63 -18.65 -11.27
CA SER A 204 -8.37 -19.38 -11.07
C SER A 204 -7.64 -18.87 -9.83
N THR A 205 -7.02 -19.77 -9.07
CA THR A 205 -6.31 -19.41 -7.83
C THR A 205 -4.82 -19.73 -7.96
N VAL A 206 -3.99 -18.76 -7.62
CA VAL A 206 -2.53 -18.90 -7.48
C VAL A 206 -2.20 -18.78 -5.99
N GLU A 207 -1.48 -19.75 -5.46
CA GLU A 207 -1.04 -19.76 -4.06
C GLU A 207 0.48 -19.69 -3.98
N LYS A 208 0.98 -18.85 -3.07
CA LYS A 208 2.38 -18.82 -2.67
C LYS A 208 2.48 -19.02 -1.18
N THR A 209 3.50 -19.76 -0.76
CA THR A 209 3.70 -20.17 0.64
C THR A 209 5.14 -19.88 1.04
N VAL A 210 5.31 -19.37 2.25
CA VAL A 210 6.61 -19.19 2.91
C VAL A 210 6.55 -19.84 4.30
N ALA A 211 7.71 -20.23 4.81
CA ALA A 211 7.86 -20.83 6.13
C ALA A 211 8.90 -20.05 6.93
N PRO A 212 8.80 -20.03 8.28
CA PRO A 212 9.88 -19.58 9.13
C PRO A 212 11.17 -20.36 8.82
N ALA A 213 12.30 -19.65 8.76
CA ALA A 213 13.59 -20.33 8.60
C ALA A 213 13.92 -21.10 9.88
N GLU A 214 14.13 -22.41 9.76
CA GLU A 214 14.74 -23.21 10.83
C GLU A 214 16.27 -23.11 10.66
N CYS A 215 16.93 -22.26 11.45
CA CYS A 215 18.38 -22.32 11.57
C CYS A 215 18.72 -23.51 12.49
N SER A 216 19.31 -24.57 11.91
CA SER A 216 19.92 -25.69 12.65
C SER A 216 21.31 -25.33 13.17
#